data_AF-A0A2A5VCG6-F1
#
_entry.id   AF-A0A2A5VCG6-F1
#
_cell.length_a   1.000
_cell.length_b   1.000
_cell.length_c   1.000
_cell.angle_alpha   90.00
_cell.angle_beta   90.00
_cell.angle_gamma   90.00
#
_symmetry.space_group_name_H-M   'P 1'
#
loop_
_entity.id
_entity.type
_entity.pdbx_description
1 polymer ?
#
loop_
_entity_poly.entity_id
_entity_poly.type
_entity_poly.pdbx_seq_one_letter_code
_entity_poly.pdbx_strand_id
1 'polypeptide(L)'
;MIRSVLISPIKRYFITKKMFENAEKLANEKNKRLMMIGDPCSGNYFQFMSSIFPNSNHGDVTVDLFGCEKCNKMDINDLSAWESFEDDSFVVMETGTLGYSVDLKAVLKQIKRVSGGDFLSAGGNRGLLWELLLYKTYDKKLNYSMDPFDSRKDDYYTGRKLGRKGLVKEKF
;
A
#
# COMPACT_ATOMS: atom_id res chain seq x y z
N MET A 1 27.46 3.33 0.77
CA MET A 1 26.79 2.19 1.46
C MET A 1 25.69 2.66 2.41
N ILE A 2 25.96 3.54 3.38
CA ILE A 2 24.94 4.12 4.29
C ILE A 2 23.90 4.98 3.54
N ARG A 3 24.31 5.66 2.46
CA ARG A 3 23.41 6.50 1.64
C ARG A 3 22.20 5.72 1.10
N SER A 4 22.30 4.45 0.72
CA SER A 4 21.16 3.72 0.14
C SER A 4 20.12 3.25 1.18
N VAL A 5 20.48 3.20 2.47
CA VAL A 5 19.60 2.67 3.52
C VAL A 5 18.57 3.72 3.95
N LEU A 6 18.95 5.00 3.95
CA LEU A 6 18.07 6.12 4.34
C LEU A 6 17.40 6.84 3.15
N ILE A 7 17.94 6.72 1.93
CA ILE A 7 17.32 7.33 0.73
C ILE A 7 15.96 6.68 0.42
N SER A 8 15.82 5.36 0.60
CA SER A 8 14.56 4.70 0.25
C SER A 8 13.39 5.11 1.15
N PRO A 9 13.52 5.18 2.49
CA PRO A 9 12.43 5.64 3.35
C PRO A 9 12.02 7.09 3.07
N ILE A 10 12.98 7.99 2.88
CA ILE A 10 12.69 9.41 2.57
C ILE A 10 12.02 9.55 1.21
N LYS A 11 12.51 8.85 0.18
CA LYS A 11 11.88 8.85 -1.14
C LYS A 11 10.45 8.29 -1.07
N ARG A 12 10.27 7.18 -0.35
CA ARG A 12 8.94 6.56 -0.14
C ARG A 12 8.00 7.52 0.60
N TYR A 13 8.49 8.25 1.60
CA TYR A 13 7.72 9.27 2.31
C TYR A 13 7.10 10.29 1.34
N PHE A 14 7.91 10.91 0.48
CA PHE A 14 7.41 11.92 -0.47
C PHE A 14 6.50 11.32 -1.55
N ILE A 15 6.80 10.11 -2.02
CA ILE A 15 5.91 9.40 -2.97
C ILE A 15 4.56 9.13 -2.33
N THR A 16 4.56 8.62 -1.10
CA THR A 16 3.35 8.29 -0.36
C THR A 16 2.48 9.52 -0.17
N LYS A 17 3.07 10.63 0.30
CA LYS A 17 2.38 11.90 0.48
C LYS A 17 1.73 12.39 -0.81
N LYS A 18 2.50 12.44 -1.90
CA LYS A 18 2.00 12.88 -3.20
C LYS A 18 0.89 11.99 -3.74
N MET A 19 1.00 10.67 -3.58
CA MET A 19 -0.02 9.73 -4.06
C MET A 19 -1.29 9.80 -3.22
N PHE A 20 -1.17 9.98 -1.91
CA PHE A 20 -2.30 10.19 -1.02
C PHE A 20 -3.07 11.47 -1.39
N GLU A 21 -2.38 12.61 -1.53
CA GLU A 21 -2.98 13.87 -1.98
C GLU A 21 -3.70 13.74 -3.33
N ASN A 22 -3.12 12.97 -4.26
CA ASN A 22 -3.76 12.69 -5.56
C ASN A 22 -5.00 11.81 -5.42
N ALA A 23 -4.98 10.83 -4.53
CA ALA A 23 -6.11 9.93 -4.28
C ALA A 23 -7.28 10.69 -3.61
N GLU A 24 -6.99 11.56 -2.63
CA GLU A 24 -7.99 12.46 -2.02
C GLU A 24 -8.62 13.39 -3.07
N LYS A 25 -7.79 14.02 -3.91
CA LYS A 25 -8.28 14.89 -4.98
C LYS A 25 -9.18 14.12 -5.95
N LEU A 26 -8.78 12.92 -6.35
CA LEU A 26 -9.54 12.07 -7.25
C LEU A 26 -10.86 11.59 -6.63
N ALA A 27 -10.85 11.25 -5.34
CA ALA A 27 -12.04 10.84 -4.59
C ALA A 27 -13.08 11.97 -4.59
N ASN A 28 -12.64 13.19 -4.28
CA ASN A 28 -13.48 14.38 -4.31
C ASN A 28 -14.01 14.69 -5.72
N GLU A 29 -13.14 14.66 -6.74
CA GLU A 29 -13.53 14.92 -8.14
C GLU A 29 -14.56 13.93 -8.67
N LYS A 30 -14.49 12.67 -8.23
CA LYS A 30 -15.39 11.59 -8.67
C LYS A 30 -16.55 11.34 -7.72
N ASN A 31 -16.66 12.10 -6.63
CA ASN A 31 -17.66 11.89 -5.57
C ASN A 31 -17.66 10.45 -5.04
N LYS A 32 -16.47 9.87 -4.85
CA LYS A 32 -16.25 8.54 -4.26
C LYS A 32 -15.61 8.69 -2.89
N ARG A 33 -15.79 7.68 -2.03
CA ARG A 33 -15.07 7.60 -0.75
C ARG A 33 -13.60 7.24 -0.98
N LEU A 34 -12.69 7.72 -0.14
CA LEU A 34 -11.31 7.29 -0.11
C LEU A 34 -11.13 6.07 0.79
N MET A 35 -10.69 4.95 0.22
CA MET A 35 -10.23 3.78 0.97
C MET A 35 -8.71 3.81 1.10
N MET A 36 -8.21 3.87 2.33
CA MET A 36 -6.79 3.80 2.63
C MET A 36 -6.42 2.39 3.09
N ILE A 37 -5.64 1.66 2.29
CA ILE A 37 -5.09 0.34 2.62
C ILE A 37 -3.64 0.53 3.08
N GLY A 38 -3.42 0.52 4.39
CA GLY A 38 -2.17 1.01 4.93
C GLY A 38 -2.23 1.18 6.42
N ASP A 39 -1.08 1.48 6.98
CA ASP A 39 -0.96 1.82 8.39
C ASP A 39 -0.59 3.31 8.52
N PRO A 40 -1.56 4.24 8.39
CA PRO A 40 -1.30 5.68 8.55
C PRO A 40 -0.95 6.05 10.00
N CYS A 41 -1.12 5.15 10.97
CA CYS A 41 -0.92 5.43 12.40
C CYS A 41 0.43 4.94 12.93
N SER A 42 0.97 3.84 12.39
CA SER A 42 2.16 3.16 12.87
C SER A 42 3.08 2.61 11.76
N GLY A 43 2.75 2.83 10.48
CA GLY A 43 3.35 2.13 9.33
C GLY A 43 4.77 2.53 8.92
N ASN A 44 5.45 3.41 9.65
CA ASN A 44 6.84 3.75 9.37
C ASN A 44 7.80 2.91 10.23
N TYR A 45 8.88 2.43 9.59
CA TYR A 45 10.00 1.70 10.24
C TYR A 45 10.57 2.45 11.46
N PHE A 46 10.41 3.77 11.50
CA PHE A 46 10.63 4.61 12.67
C PHE A 46 9.28 5.18 13.12
N GLN A 47 8.58 4.49 14.04
CA GLN A 47 7.27 4.90 14.55
C GLN A 47 7.23 6.35 15.05
N PHE A 48 8.35 6.85 15.59
CA PHE A 48 8.51 8.25 16.02
C PHE A 48 8.41 9.27 14.87
N MET A 49 8.81 8.90 13.65
CA MET A 49 8.71 9.80 12.50
C MET A 49 7.28 9.92 11.99
N SER A 50 6.48 8.84 12.02
CA SER A 50 5.07 8.85 11.59
C SER A 50 4.19 9.76 12.44
N SER A 51 4.45 9.86 13.75
CA SER A 51 3.66 10.72 14.65
C SER A 51 3.95 12.21 14.50
N ILE A 52 5.16 12.58 14.06
CA ILE A 52 5.59 13.98 13.88
C ILE A 52 5.42 14.43 12.42
N PHE A 53 5.61 13.52 11.47
CA PHE A 53 5.50 13.76 10.03
C PHE A 53 4.72 12.61 9.38
N PRO A 54 3.38 12.65 9.38
CA PRO A 54 2.58 11.66 8.66
C PRO A 54 2.76 11.83 7.14
N ASN A 55 2.96 10.70 6.45
CA ASN A 55 3.04 10.65 4.98
C ASN A 55 1.71 10.31 4.32
N SER A 56 0.71 9.90 5.09
CA SER A 56 -0.65 9.63 4.65
C SER A 56 -1.59 9.83 5.84
N ASN A 57 -2.86 10.11 5.57
CA ASN A 57 -3.89 10.17 6.60
C ASN A 57 -4.82 8.95 6.50
N HIS A 58 -5.82 8.91 7.37
CA HIS A 58 -6.96 8.03 7.20
C HIS A 58 -7.77 8.43 5.96
N GLY A 59 -8.31 7.44 5.26
CA GLY A 59 -9.42 7.67 4.33
C GLY A 59 -10.76 7.65 5.07
N ASP A 60 -11.87 7.82 4.33
CA ASP A 60 -13.23 7.57 4.83
C ASP A 60 -13.37 6.14 5.38
N VAL A 61 -12.64 5.20 4.77
CA VAL A 61 -12.41 3.85 5.26
C VAL A 61 -10.91 3.61 5.30
N THR A 62 -10.38 3.17 6.45
CA THR A 62 -8.97 2.75 6.55
C THR A 62 -8.91 1.27 6.89
N VAL A 63 -8.27 0.48 6.02
CA VAL A 63 -7.96 -0.95 6.18
C VAL A 63 -6.52 -1.07 6.62
N ASP A 64 -6.32 -1.50 7.87
CA ASP A 64 -5.01 -1.64 8.50
C ASP A 64 -4.81 -3.08 9.03
N LEU A 65 -3.59 -3.61 8.85
CA LEU A 65 -3.19 -4.94 9.33
C LEU A 65 -3.07 -4.98 10.85
N PHE A 66 -2.58 -3.91 11.46
CA PHE A 66 -2.31 -3.85 12.90
C PHE A 66 -3.48 -3.19 13.64
N GLY A 67 -4.08 -2.17 13.03
CA GLY A 67 -5.30 -1.49 13.48
C GLY A 67 -5.03 -0.57 14.65
N CYS A 68 -5.37 0.71 14.51
CA CYS A 68 -5.59 1.60 15.66
C CYS A 68 -7.10 1.66 15.99
N GLU A 69 -7.47 2.30 17.12
CA GLU A 69 -8.87 2.46 17.53
C GLU A 69 -9.77 3.15 16.48
N LYS A 70 -9.16 3.88 15.52
CA LYS A 70 -9.86 4.63 14.46
C LYS A 70 -9.88 3.90 13.10
N CYS A 71 -9.22 2.75 12.98
CA CYS A 71 -9.14 1.99 11.73
C CYS A 71 -10.04 0.76 11.76
N ASN A 72 -10.59 0.40 10.59
CA ASN A 72 -11.18 -0.92 10.42
C ASN A 72 -10.04 -1.93 10.28
N LYS A 73 -9.93 -2.83 11.25
CA LYS A 73 -8.99 -3.94 11.16
C LYS A 73 -9.53 -4.96 10.16
N MET A 74 -8.79 -5.19 9.09
CA MET A 74 -9.12 -6.19 8.09
C MET A 74 -7.84 -6.80 7.53
N ASP A 75 -7.82 -8.12 7.41
CA ASP A 75 -6.78 -8.83 6.66
C ASP A 75 -7.09 -8.72 5.17
N ILE A 76 -6.21 -8.09 4.39
CA ILE A 76 -6.35 -7.98 2.94
C ILE A 76 -6.45 -9.34 2.23
N ASN A 77 -5.99 -10.41 2.88
CA ASN A 77 -6.05 -11.78 2.36
C ASN A 77 -7.40 -12.46 2.62
N ASP A 78 -8.24 -11.91 3.50
CA ASP A 78 -9.60 -12.40 3.72
C ASP A 78 -10.52 -11.88 2.62
N LEU A 79 -10.65 -12.66 1.54
CA LEU A 79 -11.48 -12.33 0.39
C LEU A 79 -12.97 -12.15 0.73
N SER A 80 -13.45 -12.78 1.81
CA SER A 80 -14.84 -12.64 2.25
C SER A 80 -15.10 -11.29 2.90
N ALA A 81 -14.12 -10.74 3.63
CA ALA A 81 -14.25 -9.41 4.23
C ALA A 81 -14.40 -8.30 3.17
N TRP A 82 -13.85 -8.49 1.97
CA TRP A 82 -14.03 -7.55 0.85
C TRP A 82 -15.48 -7.46 0.36
N GLU A 83 -16.32 -8.48 0.59
CA GLU A 83 -17.72 -8.49 0.16
C GLU A 83 -18.56 -7.42 0.89
N SER A 84 -18.08 -6.95 2.04
CA SER A 84 -18.71 -5.84 2.77
C SER A 84 -18.60 -4.48 2.07
N PHE A 85 -17.74 -4.38 1.04
CA PHE A 85 -17.54 -3.16 0.26
C PHE A 85 -18.24 -3.23 -1.09
N GLU A 86 -18.96 -2.16 -1.41
CA GLU A 86 -19.68 -2.02 -2.68
C GLU A 86 -18.72 -1.82 -3.87
N ASP A 87 -19.13 -2.34 -5.03
CA ASP A 87 -18.44 -2.15 -6.31
C ASP A 87 -18.35 -0.65 -6.67
N ASP A 88 -17.24 -0.24 -7.27
CA ASP A 88 -17.02 1.12 -7.81
C ASP A 88 -17.29 2.28 -6.83
N SER A 89 -17.26 2.02 -5.52
CA SER A 89 -17.64 3.00 -4.50
C SER A 89 -16.45 3.77 -3.91
N PHE A 90 -15.23 3.38 -4.26
CA PHE A 90 -14.00 3.93 -3.68
C PHE A 90 -13.00 4.46 -4.72
N VAL A 91 -12.18 5.41 -4.30
CA VAL A 91 -10.81 5.54 -4.77
C VAL A 91 -9.93 4.83 -3.75
N VAL A 92 -9.05 3.94 -4.20
CA VAL A 92 -8.19 3.16 -3.30
C VAL A 92 -6.77 3.73 -3.31
N MET A 93 -6.23 4.00 -2.11
CA MET A 93 -4.85 4.37 -1.88
C MET A 93 -4.16 3.30 -1.03
N GLU A 94 -2.95 2.88 -1.42
CA GLU A 94 -2.20 1.83 -0.74
C GLU A 94 -0.76 2.26 -0.42
N THR A 95 -0.23 1.80 0.73
CA THR A 95 1.11 2.19 1.21
C THR A 95 2.02 1.02 1.60
N GLY A 96 2.03 -0.06 0.82
CA GLY A 96 2.91 -1.22 0.97
C GLY A 96 2.30 -2.43 1.70
N THR A 97 1.06 -2.34 2.18
CA THR A 97 0.29 -3.45 2.78
C THR A 97 0.14 -4.64 1.83
N LEU A 98 0.01 -4.42 0.51
CA LEU A 98 -0.04 -5.49 -0.48
C LEU A 98 1.25 -6.32 -0.54
N GLY A 99 2.33 -5.84 0.06
CA GLY A 99 3.53 -6.63 0.33
C GLY A 99 3.25 -7.88 1.17
N TYR A 100 2.17 -7.90 1.96
CA TYR A 100 1.73 -9.04 2.79
C TYR A 100 0.75 -9.98 2.09
N SER A 101 0.42 -9.72 0.83
CA SER A 101 -0.54 -10.56 0.12
C SER A 101 -0.04 -12.00 -0.03
N VAL A 102 -0.93 -12.99 0.13
CA VAL A 102 -0.68 -14.40 -0.18
C VAL A 102 -1.10 -14.75 -1.60
N ASP A 103 -2.15 -14.09 -2.11
CA ASP A 103 -2.63 -14.15 -3.49
C ASP A 103 -2.86 -12.73 -4.01
N LEU A 104 -1.78 -12.13 -4.51
CA LEU A 104 -1.79 -10.74 -4.97
C LEU A 104 -2.83 -10.52 -6.07
N LYS A 105 -3.02 -11.50 -6.95
CA LYS A 105 -3.96 -11.41 -8.07
C LYS A 105 -5.40 -11.35 -7.57
N ALA A 106 -5.76 -12.21 -6.60
CA ALA A 106 -7.09 -12.20 -6.01
C ALA A 106 -7.38 -10.88 -5.27
N VAL A 107 -6.41 -10.37 -4.50
CA VAL A 107 -6.56 -9.09 -3.80
C VAL A 107 -6.68 -7.93 -4.78
N LEU A 108 -5.86 -7.88 -5.84
CA LEU A 108 -5.97 -6.85 -6.87
C LEU A 108 -7.32 -6.89 -7.59
N LYS A 109 -7.90 -8.09 -7.79
CA LYS A 109 -9.25 -8.21 -8.36
C LYS A 109 -10.30 -7.55 -7.46
N GLN A 110 -10.19 -7.72 -6.14
CA GLN A 110 -11.08 -7.05 -5.19
C GLN A 110 -10.87 -5.53 -5.17
N ILE A 111 -9.62 -5.08 -5.16
CA ILE A 111 -9.28 -3.64 -5.27
C ILE A 111 -9.87 -3.05 -6.55
N LYS A 112 -9.72 -3.71 -7.68
CA LYS A 112 -10.28 -3.25 -8.95
C LYS A 112 -11.79 -3.19 -8.93
N ARG A 113 -12.45 -4.18 -8.32
CA ARG A 113 -13.91 -4.20 -8.15
C ARG A 113 -14.39 -3.00 -7.33
N VAL A 114 -13.88 -2.83 -6.11
CA VAL A 114 -14.34 -1.76 -5.19
C VAL A 114 -13.94 -0.37 -5.67
N SER A 115 -12.86 -0.26 -6.44
CA SER A 115 -12.39 1.03 -6.97
C SER A 115 -12.98 1.41 -8.33
N GLY A 116 -13.56 0.44 -9.06
CA GLY A 116 -13.87 0.57 -10.49
C GLY A 116 -12.65 0.98 -11.34
N GLY A 117 -11.45 0.65 -10.87
CA GLY A 117 -10.19 0.99 -11.53
C GLY A 117 -9.50 2.26 -11.00
N ASP A 118 -10.04 2.97 -10.00
CA ASP A 118 -9.36 4.11 -9.37
C ASP A 118 -8.41 3.68 -8.24
N PHE A 119 -7.19 3.28 -8.59
CA PHE A 119 -6.22 2.71 -7.64
C PHE A 119 -4.84 3.36 -7.75
N LEU A 120 -4.34 3.82 -6.60
CA LEU A 120 -3.00 4.36 -6.42
C LEU A 120 -2.27 3.57 -5.32
N SER A 121 -1.00 3.27 -5.53
CA SER A 121 -0.16 2.58 -4.57
C SER A 121 1.20 3.25 -4.48
N ALA A 122 1.60 3.68 -3.30
CA ALA A 122 2.96 4.16 -3.04
C ALA A 122 4.00 3.03 -3.03
N GLY A 123 3.54 1.78 -2.93
CA GLY A 123 4.40 0.61 -2.88
C GLY A 123 5.20 0.50 -1.57
N GLY A 124 6.15 -0.42 -1.59
CA GLY A 124 6.95 -0.80 -0.43
C GLY A 124 8.30 -0.08 -0.33
N ASN A 125 9.02 -0.33 0.78
CA ASN A 125 10.43 0.02 0.88
C ASN A 125 11.24 -0.70 -0.20
N ARG A 126 12.26 0.00 -0.72
CA ARG A 126 13.10 -0.46 -1.83
C ARG A 126 14.57 -0.46 -1.42
N GLY A 127 15.34 -1.36 -2.02
CA GLY A 127 16.79 -1.37 -1.86
C GLY A 127 17.34 -2.76 -1.61
N LEU A 128 18.52 -3.01 -2.15
CA LEU A 128 19.14 -4.34 -2.17
C LEU A 128 19.24 -4.95 -0.75
N LEU A 129 19.67 -4.17 0.24
CA LEU A 129 19.79 -4.65 1.62
C LEU A 129 18.42 -4.97 2.26
N TRP A 130 17.41 -4.14 1.97
CA TRP A 130 16.03 -4.38 2.41
C TRP A 130 15.47 -5.65 1.79
N GLU A 131 15.55 -5.76 0.47
CA GLU A 131 14.99 -6.87 -0.31
C GLU A 131 15.67 -8.20 -0.01
N LEU A 132 16.94 -8.19 0.40
CA LEU A 132 17.69 -9.39 0.73
C LEU A 132 17.54 -9.82 2.20
N LEU A 133 17.67 -8.87 3.14
CA LEU A 133 17.95 -9.21 4.54
C LEU A 133 17.02 -8.50 5.55
N LEU A 134 16.84 -7.18 5.45
CA LEU A 134 16.17 -6.42 6.52
C LEU A 134 14.66 -6.62 6.57
N TYR A 135 14.02 -7.06 5.49
CA TYR A 135 12.58 -7.28 5.53
C TYR A 135 12.17 -8.32 6.60
N LYS A 136 12.99 -9.35 6.84
CA LYS A 136 12.72 -10.39 7.85
C LYS A 136 12.83 -9.89 9.28
N THR A 137 13.64 -8.86 9.52
CA THR A 137 13.74 -8.22 10.84
C THR A 137 12.59 -7.27 11.09
N TYR A 138 11.92 -6.81 10.03
CA TYR A 138 10.70 -6.02 10.10
C TYR A 138 9.48 -6.92 10.32
N ASP A 139 9.19 -7.85 9.39
CA ASP A 139 8.13 -8.84 9.55
C ASP A 139 8.41 -10.08 8.67
N LYS A 140 8.23 -11.27 9.24
CA LYS A 140 8.43 -12.55 8.53
C LYS A 140 7.31 -12.88 7.54
N LYS A 141 6.15 -12.24 7.64
CA LYS A 141 4.99 -12.41 6.76
C LYS A 141 5.06 -11.56 5.48
N LEU A 142 6.04 -10.65 5.38
CA LEU A 142 6.18 -9.79 4.21
C LEU A 142 6.73 -10.60 3.02
N ASN A 143 5.96 -10.65 1.93
CA ASN A 143 6.25 -11.45 0.74
C ASN A 143 6.89 -10.62 -0.39
N TYR A 144 6.46 -9.36 -0.55
CA TYR A 144 6.83 -8.52 -1.69
C TYR A 144 7.32 -7.13 -1.28
N SER A 145 8.14 -6.54 -2.14
CA SER A 145 8.32 -5.09 -2.23
C SER A 145 7.71 -4.61 -3.56
N MET A 146 6.61 -3.88 -3.47
CA MET A 146 5.88 -3.38 -4.65
C MET A 146 6.44 -2.04 -5.14
N ASP A 147 6.38 -1.83 -6.45
CA ASP A 147 6.65 -0.55 -7.08
C ASP A 147 5.47 0.42 -6.88
N PRO A 148 5.72 1.74 -6.90
CA PRO A 148 4.63 2.71 -7.00
C PRO A 148 3.80 2.47 -8.27
N PHE A 149 2.50 2.71 -8.18
CA PHE A 149 1.54 2.41 -9.24
C PHE A 149 0.39 3.42 -9.28
N ASP A 150 -0.02 3.80 -10.48
CA ASP A 150 -1.18 4.65 -10.77
C ASP A 150 -1.97 4.00 -11.91
N SER A 151 -3.13 3.41 -11.59
CA SER A 151 -3.95 2.64 -12.57
C SER A 151 -4.41 3.45 -13.79
N ARG A 152 -4.33 4.78 -13.73
CA ARG A 152 -4.64 5.67 -14.85
C ARG A 152 -3.50 5.77 -15.87
N LYS A 153 -2.31 5.28 -15.52
CA LYS A 153 -1.08 5.36 -16.30
C LYS A 153 -0.42 4.00 -16.51
N ASP A 154 -0.62 3.09 -15.57
CA ASP A 154 0.05 1.81 -15.48
C ASP A 154 -0.95 0.66 -15.64
N ASP A 155 -0.67 -0.27 -16.56
CA ASP A 155 -1.51 -1.46 -16.77
C ASP A 155 -1.14 -2.62 -15.84
N TYR A 156 0.07 -2.58 -15.26
CA TYR A 156 0.64 -3.69 -14.50
C TYR A 156 1.15 -3.24 -13.14
N TYR A 157 0.65 -3.89 -12.10
CA TYR A 157 1.19 -3.78 -10.75
C TYR A 157 2.44 -4.63 -10.62
N THR A 158 3.58 -4.00 -10.37
CA THR A 158 4.90 -4.66 -10.43
C THR A 158 5.63 -4.60 -9.11
N GLY A 159 6.59 -5.51 -8.95
CA GLY A 159 7.39 -5.57 -7.74
C GLY A 159 8.47 -6.64 -7.77
N ARG A 160 8.98 -6.97 -6.58
CA ARG A 160 9.89 -8.09 -6.37
C ARG A 160 9.43 -8.94 -5.21
N LYS A 161 9.54 -10.27 -5.36
CA LYS A 161 9.46 -11.18 -4.23
C LYS A 161 10.71 -11.03 -3.38
N LEU A 162 10.53 -10.82 -2.08
CA LEU A 162 11.62 -10.60 -1.14
C LEU A 162 12.49 -11.87 -1.01
N GLY A 163 13.78 -11.68 -0.75
CA GLY A 163 14.77 -12.76 -0.73
C GLY A 163 15.21 -13.26 -2.12
N ARG A 164 15.17 -12.39 -3.16
CA ARG A 164 15.55 -12.73 -4.56
C ARG A 164 14.72 -13.85 -5.21
N LYS A 165 13.46 -14.00 -4.81
CA LYS A 165 12.56 -15.02 -5.36
C LYS A 165 11.93 -14.64 -6.72
N GLY A 166 12.46 -13.62 -7.39
CA GLY A 166 12.03 -13.18 -8.73
C GLY A 166 11.21 -11.89 -8.76
N LEU A 167 10.86 -11.47 -9.98
CA LEU A 167 9.96 -10.34 -10.24
C LEU A 167 8.50 -10.77 -10.01
N VAL A 168 7.66 -9.81 -9.63
CA VAL A 168 6.20 -9.96 -9.68
C VAL A 168 5.62 -8.92 -10.63
N LYS A 169 4.63 -9.34 -11.41
CA LYS A 169 3.93 -8.52 -12.39
C LYS A 169 2.52 -9.07 -12.55
N GLU A 170 1.54 -8.33 -12.08
CA GLU A 170 0.14 -8.66 -12.21
C GLU A 170 -0.56 -7.59 -13.04
N LYS A 171 -1.46 -8.00 -13.94
CA LYS A 171 -2.28 -7.05 -14.67
C LYS A 171 -3.34 -6.49 -13.74
N PHE A 172 -3.57 -5.19 -13.78
CA PHE A 172 -4.66 -4.55 -13.04
C PHE A 172 -5.95 -4.58 -13.87
#